data_AF-A0A952K769-F1
#
_entry.id   AF-A0A952K769-F1
#
_cell.length_a   1.000
_cell.length_b   1.000
_cell.length_c   1.000
_cell.angle_alpha   90.00
_cell.angle_beta   90.00
_cell.angle_gamma   90.00
#
_symmetry.space_group_name_H-M   'P 1'
#
loop_
_entity.id
_entity.type
_entity.pdbx_description
1 polymer ?
#
loop_
_entity_poly.entity_id
_entity_poly.type
_entity_poly.pdbx_seq_one_letter_code
_entity_poly.pdbx_strand_id
1 'polypeptide(L)' 'LWAGGLSWFGRLPGDIRIERESVHLYIPIVSMLILSAVASLILYVVNRFL' A
#
# COMPACT_ATOMS: atom_id res chain seq x y z
N LEU A 1 15.26 -2.31 -18.62
CA LEU A 1 15.16 -0.94 -18.07
C LEU A 1 13.69 -0.71 -17.75
N TRP A 2 13.04 -1.11 -16.66
CA TRP A 2 13.31 -0.97 -15.23
C TRP A 2 12.49 -2.08 -14.52
N ALA A 3 13.10 -3.19 -14.10
CA ALA A 3 12.39 -4.28 -13.40
C ALA A 3 13.00 -4.59 -12.01
N GLY A 4 14.03 -3.86 -11.58
CA GLY A 4 14.69 -4.07 -10.29
C GLY A 4 14.18 -3.16 -9.16
N GLY A 5 13.67 -1.96 -9.50
CA GLY A 5 13.43 -0.88 -8.54
C GLY A 5 12.11 -0.94 -7.76
N LEU A 6 11.12 -1.73 -8.18
CA LEU A 6 9.82 -1.89 -7.51
C LEU A 6 9.64 -3.26 -6.84
N SER A 7 10.68 -4.09 -6.80
CA SER A 7 10.64 -5.41 -6.15
C SER A 7 10.31 -5.35 -4.64
N TRP A 8 10.54 -4.20 -4.00
CA TRP A 8 10.25 -3.95 -2.59
C TRP A 8 8.82 -3.46 -2.32
N PHE A 9 8.15 -2.86 -3.31
CA PHE A 9 6.85 -2.22 -3.15
C PHE A 9 5.74 -3.27 -3.12
N GLY A 10 5.39 -3.75 -1.93
CA GLY A 10 4.45 -4.87 -1.70
C GLY A 10 5.09 -6.15 -1.15
N ARG A 11 6.29 -6.04 -0.56
CA ARG A 11 6.93 -7.09 0.26
C ARG A 11 6.67 -6.89 1.77
N LEU A 12 5.74 -6.03 2.13
CA LEU A 12 5.34 -5.86 3.52
C LEU A 12 4.58 -7.12 3.98
N PRO A 13 4.86 -7.65 5.18
CA PRO A 13 4.11 -8.77 5.73
C PRO A 13 2.64 -8.37 5.83
N GLY A 14 1.77 -8.98 5.01
CA GLY A 14 0.34 -8.70 4.91
C GLY A 14 -0.16 -8.22 3.54
N ASP A 15 0.73 -7.83 2.62
CA ASP A 15 0.34 -7.60 1.21
C ASP A 15 0.34 -8.95 0.46
N ILE A 16 -0.82 -9.34 -0.06
CA ILE A 16 -1.01 -10.65 -0.70
C ILE A 16 -0.63 -10.54 -2.18
N ARG A 17 0.34 -11.34 -2.59
CA ARG A 17 0.75 -11.52 -3.99
C ARG A 17 0.41 -12.91 -4.45
N ILE A 18 -0.45 -13.02 -5.44
CA ILE A 18 -0.76 -14.29 -6.09
C ILE A 18 -0.20 -14.18 -7.51
N GLU A 19 0.92 -14.86 -7.75
CA GLU A 19 1.52 -14.99 -9.08
C GLU A 19 1.28 -16.41 -9.58
N ARG A 20 0.43 -16.55 -10.60
CA ARG A 20 0.20 -17.77 -11.37
C ARG A 20 0.65 -17.56 -12.82
N GLU A 21 0.87 -18.65 -13.54
CA GLU A 21 1.38 -18.72 -14.91
C GLU A 21 0.75 -17.75 -15.92
N SER A 22 -0.54 -17.40 -15.77
CA SER A 22 -1.24 -16.40 -16.61
C SER A 22 -1.88 -15.25 -15.82
N VAL A 23 -1.75 -15.21 -14.49
CA VAL A 23 -2.51 -14.27 -13.64
C VAL A 23 -1.63 -13.74 -12.52
N HIS A 24 -1.47 -12.42 -12.49
CA HIS A 24 -0.79 -11.70 -11.42
C HIS A 24 -1.81 -10.84 -10.66
N LEU A 25 -2.11 -11.19 -9.41
CA LEU A 25 -2.99 -10.43 -8.53
C LEU A 25 -2.19 -9.85 -7.36
N TYR A 26 -2.31 -8.53 -7.18
CA TYR A 26 -1.70 -7.78 -6.10
C TYR A 26 -2.77 -7.17 -5.21
N ILE A 27 -2.78 -7.53 -3.93
CA ILE A 27 -3.76 -7.05 -2.95
C ILE A 27 -3.02 -6.31 -1.82
N PRO A 28 -2.86 -4.97 -1.95
CA PRO A 28 -2.12 -4.15 -1.00
C PRO A 28 -2.96 -3.75 0.21
N ILE A 29 -3.42 -4.72 1.02
CA ILE A 29 -4.32 -4.47 2.15
C ILE A 29 -3.68 -3.56 3.19
N VAL A 30 -2.45 -3.88 3.60
CA VAL A 30 -1.76 -3.15 4.67
C VAL A 30 -1.39 -1.75 4.20
N SER A 31 -0.90 -1.65 2.96
CA SER A 31 -0.56 -0.36 2.36
C SER A 31 -1.78 0.58 2.28
N MET A 32 -2.96 0.07 1.90
CA MET A 32 -4.19 0.88 1.86
C MET A 32 -4.66 1.28 3.26
N LEU A 33 -4.56 0.40 4.25
CA LEU A 33 -4.88 0.73 5.65
C LEU A 33 -4.00 1.85 6.21
N ILE A 34 -2.69 1.78 5.97
CA ILE A 34 -1.75 2.82 6.41
C ILE A 34 -2.10 4.15 5.75
N LEU A 35 -2.33 4.14 4.43
CA LEU A 35 -2.67 5.34 3.69
C LEU A 35 -3.96 5.98 4.22
N SER A 36 -5.00 5.19 4.48
CA SER A 36 -6.24 5.67 5.08
C SER A 36 -6.01 6.25 6.49
N ALA A 37 -5.26 5.56 7.35
CA ALA A 37 -4.99 6.03 8.71
C ALA A 37 -4.23 7.37 8.72
N VAL A 38 -3.23 7.51 7.85
CA VAL A 38 -2.46 8.76 7.69
C VAL A 38 -3.34 9.88 7.17
N ALA A 39 -4.14 9.63 6.12
CA ALA A 39 -5.06 10.62 5.58
C ALA A 39 -6.08 11.08 6.65
N SER A 40 -6.65 10.14 7.41
CA SER A 40 -7.56 10.45 8.52
C SER A 40 -6.88 11.27 9.60
N LEU A 41 -5.62 10.95 9.97
CA LEU A 41 -4.87 11.72 10.97
C LEU A 41 -4.60 13.15 10.50
N ILE A 42 -4.22 13.33 9.23
CA ILE A 42 -4.00 14.66 8.64
C ILE A 42 -5.30 15.47 8.69
N LEU A 43 -6.41 14.90 8.21
CA LEU A 43 -7.71 15.57 8.23
C LEU A 43 -8.15 15.90 9.66
N TYR A 44 -7.91 15.01 10.61
CA TYR A 44 -8.19 15.24 12.02
C TYR A 44 -7.41 16.44 12.57
N VAL A 45 -6.10 16.49 12.31
CA VAL A 45 -5.23 17.60 12.74
C VAL A 45 -5.66 18.90 12.08
N VAL A 46 -5.90 18.91 10.76
CA VAL A 46 -6.38 20.11 10.05
C VAL A 46 -7.69 20.59 10.64
N ASN A 47 -8.69 19.72 10.82
CA ASN A 47 -9.98 20.09 11.40
C ASN A 47 -9.89 20.52 12.88
N ARG A 48 -8.84 20.10 13.59
CA ARG A 48 -8.68 20.43 15.02
C ARG A 48 -7.97 21.75 15.24
N PHE A 49 -7.07 22.14 14.34
CA PHE A 49 -6.16 23.28 14.53
C PHE A 49 -6.34 24.43 13.52
N LEU A 50 -6.97 24.17 12.38
CA LEU A 50 -7.37 25.19 11.40
C LEU A 50 -8.84 25.55 11.61
#